data_AF-A0A7G5VUX6-F1
#
_entry.id   AF-A0A7G5VUX6-F1
#
_cell.length_a   1.000
_cell.length_b   1.000
_cell.length_c   1.000
_cell.angle_alpha   90.00
_cell.angle_beta   90.00
_cell.angle_gamma   90.00
#
_symmetry.space_group_name_H-M   'P 1'
#
loop_
_entity.id
_entity.type
_entity.pdbx_description
1 polymer ?
#
loop_
_entity_poly.entity_id
_entity_poly.type
_entity_poly.pdbx_seq_one_letter_code
_entity_poly.pdbx_strand_id
1 'polypeptide(L)' 'MIQFPSSIPVIMVISNLLALAIGRYAIQNPSNETPIIGLNLAQLVATTSFGHIIGVATILGLSNMGII' A
#
# COMPACT_ATOMS: atom_id res chain seq x y z
N MET A 1 3.11 11.72 22.83
CA MET A 1 4.08 10.87 22.11
C MET A 1 3.26 9.93 21.26
N ILE A 2 3.45 9.92 19.93
CA ILE A 2 2.78 8.95 19.06
C ILE A 2 3.34 7.60 19.46
N GLN A 3 2.58 6.85 20.26
CA GLN A 3 2.89 5.46 20.53
C GLN A 3 2.76 4.78 19.17
N PHE A 4 3.85 4.24 18.61
CA PHE A 4 3.73 3.38 17.44
C PHE A 4 3.50 1.97 17.99
N PRO A 5 2.23 1.54 18.22
CA PRO A 5 2.01 0.15 18.58
C PRO A 5 2.61 -0.72 17.49
N SER A 6 3.14 -1.87 17.87
CA SER A 6 3.70 -2.89 16.95
C SER A 6 2.71 -3.29 15.84
N SER A 7 1.43 -2.94 15.99
CA SER A 7 0.36 -3.09 15.01
C SER A 7 0.47 -2.19 13.78
N ILE A 8 1.08 -1.00 13.88
CA ILE A 8 1.20 -0.04 12.76
C ILE A 8 1.92 -0.64 11.55
N PRO A 9 3.13 -1.22 11.68
CA PRO A 9 3.82 -1.82 10.53
C PRO A 9 3.04 -2.99 9.92
N VAL A 10 2.29 -3.75 10.72
CA VAL A 10 1.44 -4.84 10.22
C VAL A 10 0.33 -4.30 9.32
N ILE A 11 -0.37 -3.25 9.76
CA ILE A 11 -1.41 -2.58 8.98
C ILE A 11 -0.84 -2.02 7.67
N MET A 12 0.35 -1.42 7.72
CA MET A 12 1.01 -0.85 6.53
C MET A 12 1.37 -1.94 5.51
N VAL A 13 1.94 -3.06 5.95
CA VAL A 13 2.27 -4.19 5.06
C VAL A 13 1.01 -4.77 4.40
N ILE A 14 -0.08 -4.92 5.17
CA ILE A 14 -1.37 -5.40 4.64
C ILE A 14 -1.94 -4.42 3.61
N SER A 15 -1.94 -3.12 3.88
CA SER A 15 -2.39 -2.10 2.93
C SER A 15 -1.56 -2.08 1.64
N ASN A 16 -0.24 -2.29 1.74
CA ASN A 16 0.63 -2.39 0.57
C ASN A 16 0.33 -3.64 -0.27
N LEU A 17 0.05 -4.77 0.38
CA LEU A 17 -0.32 -6.01 -0.30
C LEU A 17 -1.68 -5.91 -1.01
N LEU A 18 -2.66 -5.24 -0.37
CA LEU A 18 -3.95 -4.92 -0.99
C LEU A 18 -3.78 -3.99 -2.20
N ALA A 19 -2.97 -2.94 -2.08
CA ALA A 19 -2.69 -2.03 -3.18
C ALA A 19 -1.97 -2.71 -4.35
N LEU A 20 -1.08 -3.67 -4.08
CA LEU A 20 -0.43 -4.49 -5.11
C LEU A 20 -1.45 -5.39 -5.84
N ALA A 21 -2.37 -6.02 -5.10
CA ALA A 21 -3.43 -6.82 -5.68
C ALA A 21 -4.36 -5.97 -6.57
N ILE A 22 -4.81 -4.82 -6.08
CA ILE A 22 -5.63 -3.87 -6.85
C ILE A 22 -4.85 -3.36 -8.07
N GLY A 23 -3.56 -3.06 -7.92
CA GLY A 23 -2.70 -2.66 -9.02
C GLY A 23 -2.60 -3.69 -10.14
N ARG A 24 -2.54 -4.99 -9.81
CA ARG A 24 -2.53 -6.03 -10.84
C ARG A 24 -3.82 -6.07 -11.68
N TYR A 25 -4.97 -5.73 -11.09
CA TYR A 25 -6.26 -5.67 -11.81
C TYR A 25 -6.53 -4.32 -12.47
N ALA A 26 -6.02 -3.21 -11.90
CA ALA A 26 -6.33 -1.86 -12.34
C ALA A 26 -5.43 -1.38 -13.50
N ILE A 27 -4.19 -1.87 -13.62
CA ILE A 27 -3.33 -1.45 -14.72
C ILE A 27 -3.68 -2.21 -16.00
N GLN A 28 -4.20 -1.46 -16.96
CA GLN A 28 -4.59 -1.94 -18.30
C GLN A 28 -3.47 -1.80 -19.34
N ASN A 29 -2.44 -0.99 -19.09
CA ASN A 29 -1.27 -0.83 -19.97
C ASN A 29 0.02 -1.10 -19.17
N PRO A 30 0.50 -2.35 -19.11
CA PRO A 30 1.84 -2.60 -18.62
C PRO A 30 2.82 -1.97 -19.60
N SER A 31 3.53 -0.92 -19.19
CA SER A 31 4.63 -0.35 -19.98
C SER A 31 5.66 -1.44 -20.33
N ASN A 32 6.47 -1.21 -21.36
CA ASN A 32 7.29 -2.26 -21.97
C ASN A 32 8.65 -2.44 -21.27
N GLU A 33 8.76 -2.11 -19.98
CA GLU A 33 10.04 -1.88 -19.28
C GLU A 33 10.26 -2.99 -18.24
N THR A 34 11.34 -3.75 -18.43
CA THR A 34 11.86 -4.87 -17.60
C THR A 34 10.95 -5.34 -16.45
N PRO A 35 10.24 -6.47 -16.62
CA PRO A 35 9.28 -6.92 -15.63
C PRO A 35 10.00 -7.43 -14.39
N ILE A 36 9.85 -6.72 -13.28
CA ILE A 36 10.10 -7.28 -11.96
C ILE A 36 8.75 -7.84 -11.53
N ILE A 37 8.64 -9.14 -11.28
CA ILE A 37 7.38 -9.81 -10.86
C ILE A 37 6.16 -9.60 -11.78
N GLY A 38 6.39 -9.22 -13.05
CA GLY A 38 5.33 -8.96 -14.03
C GLY A 38 4.64 -7.58 -13.89
N LEU A 39 5.26 -6.67 -13.13
CA LEU A 39 4.91 -5.25 -13.04
C LEU A 39 6.12 -4.42 -13.51
N ASN A 40 5.88 -3.26 -14.12
CA ASN A 40 6.96 -2.31 -14.40
C ASN A 40 7.47 -1.68 -13.10
N LEU A 41 8.70 -1.18 -13.10
CA LEU A 41 9.27 -0.45 -11.95
C LEU A 41 8.37 0.72 -11.53
N ALA A 42 7.90 1.51 -12.50
CA ALA A 42 6.95 2.60 -12.27
C ALA A 42 5.62 2.12 -11.66
N GLN A 43 5.17 0.93 -12.07
CA GLN A 43 3.93 0.33 -11.63
C GLN A 43 4.05 -0.20 -10.18
N LEU A 44 5.21 -0.72 -9.81
CA LEU A 44 5.52 -1.14 -8.44
C LEU A 44 5.59 0.08 -7.51
N VAL A 45 6.24 1.16 -7.95
CA VAL A 45 6.32 2.41 -7.18
C VAL A 45 4.95 3.09 -7.06
N ALA A 46 4.13 3.07 -8.11
CA ALA A 46 2.77 3.59 -8.07
C ALA A 46 1.89 2.82 -7.07
N THR A 47 1.92 1.48 -7.13
CA THR A 47 1.12 0.62 -6.24
C THR A 47 1.56 0.71 -4.78
N THR A 48 2.87 0.74 -4.48
CA THR A 48 3.36 0.92 -3.10
C THR A 48 3.07 2.32 -2.54
N SER A 49 3.10 3.36 -3.39
CA SER A 49 2.74 4.73 -2.99
C SER A 49 1.25 4.83 -2.68
N PHE A 50 0.41 4.21 -3.52
CA PHE A 50 -1.02 4.10 -3.25
C PHE A 50 -1.31 3.31 -1.96
N GLY A 51 -0.59 2.21 -1.73
CA GLY A 51 -0.64 1.44 -0.49
C GLY A 51 -0.29 2.24 0.75
N HIS A 52 0.68 3.16 0.66
CA HIS A 52 1.00 4.09 1.75
C HIS A 52 -0.14 5.09 2.01
N ILE A 53 -0.78 5.66 0.99
CA ILE A 53 -1.93 6.57 1.16
C ILE A 53 -3.07 5.85 1.90
N ILE A 54 -3.42 4.63 1.46
CA ILE A 54 -4.44 3.80 2.11
C ILE A 54 -4.02 3.40 3.53
N GLY A 55 -2.76 3.04 3.74
CA GLY A 55 -2.22 2.67 5.05
C GLY A 55 -2.31 3.82 6.04
N VAL A 56 -1.87 5.03 5.66
CA VAL A 56 -1.96 6.23 6.51
C VAL A 56 -3.42 6.59 6.79
N ALA A 57 -4.30 6.55 5.79
CA ALA A 57 -5.73 6.81 5.99
C ALA A 57 -6.36 5.80 6.97
N THR A 58 -5.99 4.53 6.88
CA THR A 58 -6.48 3.47 7.76
C THR A 58 -5.96 3.64 9.18
N ILE A 59 -4.67 3.93 9.35
CA ILE A 59 -4.07 4.17 10.67
C ILE A 59 -4.72 5.39 11.32
N LEU A 60 -4.88 6.49 10.58
CA LEU A 60 -5.47 7.71 11.11
C LEU A 60 -6.96 7.52 11.44
N GLY A 61 -7.70 6.79 10.61
CA GLY A 61 -9.10 6.45 10.87
C GLY A 61 -9.28 5.55 12.09
N LEU A 62 -8.47 4.49 12.20
CA LEU A 62 -8.53 3.54 13.31
C LEU A 62 -8.08 4.18 14.63
N SER A 63 -7.12 5.10 14.56
CA SER A 63 -6.70 5.91 15.72
C SER A 63 -7.76 6.92 16.14
N ASN A 64 -8.47 7.54 15.20
CA ASN A 64 -9.59 8.43 15.51
C ASN A 64 -10.78 7.70 16.14
N MET A 65 -10.93 6.39 15.88
CA MET A 65 -11.93 5.54 16.55
C MET A 65 -11.46 5.01 17.92
N GLY A 66 -10.22 5.30 18.34
CA GLY A 66 -9.65 4.84 19.62
C GLY A 66 -9.39 3.34 19.69
N ILE A 67 -9.36 2.65 18.54
CA ILE A 67 -9.11 1.21 18.45
C ILE A 67 -7.60 0.91 18.46
N ILE A 68 -6.78 1.87 17.99
CA ILE A 68 -5.30 1.88 18.06
C ILE A 68 -4.79 3.23 18.56
#